data_AF-A0A6A1W049-F1
#
_entry.id   AF-A0A6A1W049-F1
#
_cell.length_a   1.000
_cell.length_b   1.000
_cell.length_c   1.000
_cell.angle_alpha   90.00
_cell.angle_beta   90.00
_cell.angle_gamma   90.00
#
_symmetry.space_group_name_H-M   'P 1'
#
loop_
_entity.id
_entity.type
_entity.pdbx_description
1 polymer ?
#
loop_
_entity_poly.entity_id
_entity_poly.type
_entity_poly.pdbx_seq_one_letter_code
_entity_poly.pdbx_strand_id
1 'polypeptide(L)'
;MEAERRHEAVRGLLDMTILATNEPLHINYSLSLTSREIVKVKSSRTIRWDREASKFFAVKLDRSCGYKNIIEYATYFSEAISEGLLWENIDYIGALSELIKLGFMVEFNEEAVEFLMKSRNLQIFMEDEDFLASSFPSEDHL
;
A
#
# COMPACT_ATOMS: atom_id res chain seq x y z
N MET A 1 5.81 -18.06 0.04
CA MET A 1 5.63 -17.37 1.34
C MET A 1 4.63 -18.18 2.15
N GLU A 2 4.99 -18.59 3.35
CA GLU A 2 4.12 -19.40 4.24
C GLU A 2 2.86 -18.63 4.65
N ALA A 3 1.75 -19.34 4.91
CA ALA A 3 0.46 -18.73 5.25
C ALA A 3 0.55 -17.79 6.45
N GLU A 4 1.26 -18.20 7.51
CA GLU A 4 1.49 -17.38 8.70
C GLU A 4 2.11 -16.01 8.34
N ARG A 5 3.15 -16.00 7.50
CA ARG A 5 3.80 -14.75 7.07
C ARG A 5 2.90 -13.89 6.19
N ARG A 6 2.06 -14.50 5.34
CA ARG A 6 1.06 -13.76 4.56
C ARG A 6 0.04 -13.10 5.49
N HIS A 7 -0.49 -13.85 6.45
CA HIS A 7 -1.47 -13.36 7.42
C HIS A 7 -0.89 -12.26 8.30
N GLU A 8 0.35 -12.39 8.78
CA GLU A 8 1.04 -11.34 9.54
C GLU A 8 1.18 -10.04 8.74
N ALA A 9 1.58 -10.13 7.46
CA ALA A 9 1.68 -8.97 6.60
C ALA A 9 0.32 -8.28 6.42
N VAL A 10 -0.73 -9.06 6.16
CA VAL A 10 -2.10 -8.53 6.00
C VAL A 10 -2.63 -7.95 7.32
N ARG A 11 -2.37 -8.57 8.48
CA ARG A 11 -2.73 -7.99 9.79
C ARG A 11 -2.09 -6.62 10.00
N GLY A 12 -0.83 -6.45 9.62
CA GLY A 12 -0.16 -5.15 9.68
C GLY A 12 -0.86 -4.06 8.84
N LEU A 13 -1.55 -4.44 7.77
CA LEU A 13 -2.40 -3.54 6.99
C LEU A 13 -3.76 -3.29 7.67
N LEU A 14 -4.36 -4.31 8.30
CA LEU A 14 -5.65 -4.21 9.00
C LEU A 14 -5.56 -3.35 10.28
N ASP A 15 -4.47 -3.51 11.05
CA ASP A 15 -4.25 -2.83 12.33
C ASP A 15 -3.67 -1.41 12.15
N MET A 16 -3.57 -0.95 10.92
CA MET A 16 -2.96 0.32 10.56
C MET A 16 -3.88 1.50 10.91
N THR A 17 -3.30 2.55 11.52
CA THR A 17 -3.98 3.83 11.68
C THR A 17 -3.76 4.72 10.46
N ILE A 18 -4.83 5.12 9.77
CA ILE A 18 -4.77 6.04 8.63
C ILE A 18 -4.88 7.49 9.12
N LEU A 19 -3.89 8.30 8.76
CA LEU A 19 -3.78 9.71 9.10
C LEU A 19 -3.81 10.55 7.82
N ALA A 20 -5.00 11.05 7.48
CA ALA A 20 -5.21 11.88 6.30
C ALA A 20 -4.98 13.38 6.59
N THR A 21 -4.24 14.08 5.73
CA THR A 21 -3.97 15.52 5.83
C THR A 21 -4.28 16.25 4.52
N ASN A 22 -4.57 17.55 4.58
CA ASN A 22 -4.67 18.40 3.38
C ASN A 22 -3.32 19.08 3.05
N GLU A 23 -2.36 19.05 3.97
CA GLU A 23 -1.06 19.70 3.79
C GLU A 23 -0.06 18.76 3.09
N PRO A 24 0.81 19.27 2.21
CA PRO A 24 1.85 18.46 1.57
C PRO A 24 2.80 17.82 2.60
N LEU A 25 3.07 16.53 2.44
CA LEU A 25 4.05 15.81 3.24
C LEU A 25 5.47 16.13 2.73
N HIS A 26 6.19 16.95 3.49
CA HIS A 26 7.61 17.24 3.24
C HIS A 26 8.50 16.25 3.99
N ILE A 27 9.28 15.46 3.24
CA ILE A 27 10.26 14.54 3.81
C ILE A 27 11.66 15.07 3.54
N ASN A 28 12.44 15.20 4.61
CA ASN A 28 13.85 15.59 4.56
C ASN A 28 14.70 14.38 4.97
N TYR A 29 15.40 13.79 4.01
CA TYR A 29 16.39 12.75 4.27
C TYR A 29 17.76 13.39 4.44
N SER A 30 18.52 12.93 5.43
CA SER A 30 19.92 13.32 5.64
C SER A 30 20.75 12.05 5.80
N LEU A 31 21.67 11.80 4.88
CA LEU A 31 22.59 10.67 4.93
C LEU A 31 23.97 11.18 5.29
N SER A 32 24.51 10.71 6.42
CA SER A 32 25.88 10.97 6.82
C SER A 32 26.78 9.91 6.20
N LEU A 33 27.70 10.33 5.33
CA LEU A 33 28.68 9.46 4.71
C LEU A 33 29.86 9.25 5.67
N THR A 34 30.59 8.15 5.47
CA THR A 34 31.83 7.85 6.22
C THR A 34 32.90 8.94 6.02
N SER A 35 32.83 9.71 4.93
CA SER A 35 33.64 10.91 4.68
C SER A 35 33.30 12.11 5.56
N ARG A 36 32.29 12.00 6.45
CA ARG A 36 31.66 13.09 7.22
C ARG A 36 30.90 14.13 6.38
N GLU A 37 30.74 13.87 5.09
CA GLU A 37 29.84 14.63 4.25
C GLU A 37 28.38 14.25 4.57
N ILE A 38 27.48 15.25 4.55
CA ILE A 38 26.05 15.03 4.78
C ILE A 38 25.30 15.38 3.50
N VAL A 39 24.67 14.38 2.88
CA VAL A 39 23.79 14.56 1.73
C VAL A 39 22.37 14.79 2.23
N LYS A 40 21.76 15.92 1.86
CA LYS A 40 20.38 16.25 2.21
C LYS A 40 19.49 16.16 0.97
N VAL A 41 18.43 15.37 1.04
CA VAL A 41 17.42 15.27 -0.01
C VAL A 41 16.07 15.72 0.54
N LYS A 42 15.45 16.67 -0.13
CA LYS A 42 14.06 17.06 0.14
C LYS A 42 13.15 16.42 -0.90
N SER A 43 12.09 15.78 -0.46
CA SER A 43 11.07 15.20 -1.33
C SER A 43 9.69 15.59 -0.79
N SER A 44 8.79 15.99 -1.69
CA SER A 44 7.36 16.02 -1.40
C SER A 44 6.79 14.67 -1.76
N ARG A 45 6.29 13.93 -0.77
CA ARG A 45 5.50 12.72 -1.03
C ARG A 45 4.04 13.02 -0.72
N THR A 46 3.13 12.30 -1.36
CA THR A 46 1.71 12.35 -0.99
C THR A 46 1.38 11.30 0.06
N ILE A 47 2.17 10.23 0.15
CA ILE A 47 1.87 9.05 0.96
C ILE A 47 3.14 8.52 1.63
N ARG A 48 2.99 8.02 2.86
CA ARG A 48 4.04 7.33 3.61
C ARG A 48 3.43 6.32 4.58
N TRP A 49 3.95 5.10 4.59
CA TRP A 49 3.71 4.14 5.67
C TRP A 49 4.88 4.14 6.64
N ASP A 50 4.62 4.43 7.91
CA ASP A 50 5.49 4.13 9.04
C ASP A 50 5.07 2.81 9.67
N ARG A 51 5.82 1.75 9.36
CA ARG A 51 5.53 0.38 9.81
C ARG A 51 5.71 0.20 11.31
N GLU A 52 6.76 0.80 11.89
CA GLU A 52 7.03 0.68 13.32
C GLU A 52 5.93 1.31 14.16
N ALA A 53 5.40 2.45 13.69
CA ALA A 53 4.29 3.13 14.35
C ALA A 53 2.92 2.60 13.94
N SER A 54 2.83 1.63 13.02
CA SER A 54 1.58 1.20 12.35
C SER A 54 0.72 2.37 11.86
N LYS A 55 1.35 3.38 11.25
CA LYS A 55 0.70 4.62 10.81
C LYS A 55 0.88 4.85 9.32
N PHE A 56 -0.20 5.19 8.65
CA PHE A 56 -0.21 5.52 7.23
C PHE A 56 -0.65 6.94 7.01
N PHE A 57 0.28 7.76 6.56
CA PHE A 57 0.09 9.17 6.31
C PHE A 57 -0.25 9.37 4.84
N ALA A 58 -1.36 10.04 4.57
CA ALA A 58 -1.80 10.32 3.21
C ALA A 58 -2.29 11.77 3.08
N VAL A 59 -1.82 12.47 2.06
CA VAL A 59 -2.45 13.71 1.62
C VAL A 59 -3.78 13.35 0.96
N LYS A 60 -4.88 14.07 1.23
CA LYS A 60 -6.16 13.77 0.59
C LYS A 60 -6.04 13.97 -0.92
N LEU A 61 -6.50 12.96 -1.67
CA LEU A 61 -6.55 13.04 -3.13
C LEU A 61 -7.66 14.01 -3.57
N ASP A 62 -7.27 15.09 -4.24
CA ASP A 62 -8.21 15.91 -5.00
C ASP A 62 -8.42 15.32 -6.40
N ARG A 63 -9.53 14.58 -6.55
CA ARG A 63 -9.91 13.94 -7.82
C ARG A 63 -10.32 14.94 -8.92
N SER A 64 -10.55 16.21 -8.58
CA SER A 64 -10.94 17.23 -9.56
C SER A 64 -9.79 17.68 -10.46
N CYS A 65 -8.54 17.41 -10.06
CA CYS A 65 -7.33 17.84 -10.78
C CYS A 65 -6.95 16.96 -11.99
N GLY A 66 -7.81 16.04 -12.42
CA GLY A 66 -7.65 15.21 -13.63
C GLY A 66 -6.74 13.99 -13.46
N TYR A 67 -6.58 13.22 -14.55
CA TYR A 67 -5.97 11.89 -14.54
C TYR A 67 -4.50 11.86 -14.10
N LYS A 68 -3.72 12.90 -14.40
CA LYS A 68 -2.30 12.97 -13.99
C LYS A 68 -2.16 12.80 -12.48
N ASN A 69 -2.93 13.56 -11.71
CA ASN A 69 -2.85 13.56 -10.25
C ASN A 69 -3.40 12.25 -9.66
N ILE A 70 -4.42 11.66 -10.29
CA ILE A 70 -4.96 10.36 -9.89
C ILE A 70 -3.90 9.27 -10.08
N ILE A 71 -3.23 9.23 -11.23
CA ILE A 71 -2.19 8.24 -11.53
C ILE A 71 -0.97 8.43 -10.60
N GLU A 72 -0.53 9.67 -10.40
CA GLU A 72 0.57 10.01 -9.49
C GLU A 72 0.24 9.55 -8.06
N TYR A 73 -0.97 9.83 -7.59
CA TYR A 73 -1.44 9.37 -6.28
C TYR A 73 -1.50 7.85 -6.18
N ALA A 74 -2.09 7.19 -7.17
CA ALA A 74 -2.19 5.73 -7.22
C ALA A 74 -0.80 5.08 -7.20
N THR A 75 0.18 5.68 -7.88
CA THR A 75 1.57 5.22 -7.90
C THR A 75 2.21 5.30 -6.52
N TYR A 76 2.14 6.46 -5.86
CA TYR A 76 2.69 6.59 -4.51
C TYR A 76 1.95 5.73 -3.47
N PHE A 77 0.64 5.54 -3.66
CA PHE A 77 -0.18 4.69 -2.81
C PHE A 77 0.27 3.23 -2.92
N SER A 78 0.39 2.74 -4.15
CA SER A 78 0.74 1.36 -4.41
C SER A 78 2.16 1.03 -3.98
N GLU A 79 3.11 1.95 -4.20
CA GLU A 79 4.50 1.81 -3.74
C GLU A 79 4.55 1.72 -2.21
N ALA A 80 3.93 2.65 -1.50
CA ALA A 80 3.99 2.69 -0.04
C ALA A 80 3.40 1.42 0.60
N ILE A 81 2.26 0.93 0.09
CA ILE A 81 1.64 -0.31 0.58
C ILE A 81 2.52 -1.52 0.25
N SER A 82 3.04 -1.62 -0.97
CA SER A 82 3.84 -2.78 -1.41
C SER A 82 5.18 -2.87 -0.66
N GLU A 83 5.85 -1.73 -0.46
CA GLU A 83 7.07 -1.65 0.33
C GLU A 83 6.83 -2.07 1.78
N GLY A 84 5.71 -1.65 2.38
CA GLY A 84 5.37 -2.02 3.76
C GLY A 84 5.01 -3.50 3.92
N LEU A 85 4.26 -4.08 2.98
CA LEU A 85 3.84 -5.48 3.01
C LEU A 85 4.98 -6.45 2.67
N LEU A 86 5.80 -6.13 1.68
CA LEU A 86 6.80 -7.04 1.10
C LEU A 86 8.24 -6.60 1.36
N TRP A 87 8.50 -5.88 2.46
CA TRP A 87 9.83 -5.41 2.84
C TRP A 87 10.90 -6.54 2.92
N GLU A 88 10.50 -7.78 3.25
CA GLU A 88 11.37 -8.98 3.24
C GLU A 88 11.45 -9.68 1.87
N ASN A 89 10.59 -9.31 0.92
CA ASN A 89 10.40 -9.96 -0.38
C ASN A 89 10.48 -8.92 -1.50
N ILE A 90 11.60 -8.18 -1.54
CA ILE A 90 11.78 -6.97 -2.35
C ILE A 90 11.53 -7.18 -3.86
N ASP A 91 11.82 -8.38 -4.37
CA ASP A 91 11.66 -8.72 -5.78
C ASP A 91 10.20 -8.67 -6.24
N TYR A 92 9.25 -8.80 -5.31
CA TYR A 92 7.82 -8.79 -5.58
C TYR A 92 7.15 -7.43 -5.34
N ILE A 93 7.86 -6.45 -4.77
CA ILE A 93 7.33 -5.10 -4.49
C ILE A 93 6.81 -4.46 -5.78
N GLY A 94 7.57 -4.53 -6.88
CA GLY A 94 7.17 -3.93 -8.15
C GLY A 94 5.90 -4.55 -8.73
N ALA A 95 5.79 -5.89 -8.67
CA ALA A 95 4.63 -6.61 -9.16
C ALA A 95 3.36 -6.32 -8.34
N LEU A 96 3.49 -6.27 -7.00
CA LEU A 96 2.37 -5.92 -6.12
C LEU A 96 1.96 -4.46 -6.31
N SER A 97 2.93 -3.54 -6.46
CA SER A 97 2.66 -2.12 -6.67
C SER A 97 1.86 -1.91 -7.96
N GLU A 98 2.24 -2.57 -9.06
CA GLU A 98 1.47 -2.45 -10.31
C GLU A 98 0.04 -2.99 -10.16
N LEU A 99 -0.15 -4.11 -9.46
CA LEU A 99 -1.48 -4.69 -9.22
C LEU A 99 -2.36 -3.76 -8.37
N ILE A 100 -1.81 -3.21 -7.27
CA ILE A 100 -2.53 -2.27 -6.40
C ILE A 100 -2.85 -0.98 -7.16
N LYS A 101 -1.92 -0.48 -7.99
CA LYS A 101 -2.14 0.71 -8.82
C LYS A 101 -3.30 0.49 -9.79
N LEU A 102 -3.33 -0.65 -10.49
CA LEU A 102 -4.44 -1.01 -11.39
C LEU A 102 -5.76 -1.16 -10.63
N GLY A 103 -5.73 -1.82 -9.45
CA GLY A 103 -6.87 -1.93 -8.55
C GLY A 103 -7.42 -0.55 -8.15
N PHE A 104 -6.54 0.38 -7.77
CA PHE A 104 -6.92 1.75 -7.44
C PHE A 104 -7.59 2.47 -8.63
N MET A 105 -7.05 2.29 -9.83
CA MET A 105 -7.59 2.91 -11.05
C MET A 105 -9.00 2.41 -11.42
N VAL A 106 -9.35 1.19 -11.00
CA VAL A 106 -10.69 0.62 -11.15
C VAL A 106 -11.51 0.69 -9.85
N GLU A 107 -11.10 1.56 -8.92
CA GLU A 107 -11.77 1.80 -7.63
C GLU A 107 -11.95 0.54 -6.78
N PHE A 108 -11.04 -0.42 -6.92
CA PHE A 108 -11.11 -1.74 -6.29
C PHE A 108 -12.45 -2.46 -6.52
N ASN A 109 -13.07 -2.22 -7.68
CA ASN A 109 -14.24 -2.98 -8.11
C ASN A 109 -13.93 -4.49 -8.12
N GLU A 110 -14.78 -5.27 -7.46
CA GLU A 110 -14.55 -6.69 -7.19
C GLU A 110 -14.35 -7.50 -8.48
N GLU A 111 -15.24 -7.37 -9.46
CA GLU A 111 -15.13 -8.09 -10.75
C GLU A 111 -13.85 -7.72 -11.51
N ALA A 112 -13.48 -6.43 -11.50
CA ALA A 112 -12.26 -5.95 -12.15
C ALA A 112 -11.00 -6.47 -11.44
N VAL A 113 -10.99 -6.48 -10.10
CA VAL A 113 -9.89 -7.02 -9.30
C VAL A 113 -9.77 -8.53 -9.51
N GLU A 114 -10.89 -9.26 -9.53
CA GLU A 114 -10.90 -10.70 -9.81
C GLU A 114 -10.29 -11.00 -11.19
N PHE A 115 -10.67 -10.23 -12.21
CA PHE A 115 -10.06 -10.33 -13.54
C PHE A 115 -8.56 -10.02 -13.52
N LEU A 116 -8.14 -8.95 -12.82
CA LEU A 116 -6.71 -8.60 -12.69
C LEU A 116 -5.91 -9.74 -12.06
N MET A 117 -6.42 -10.35 -10.99
CA MET A 117 -5.78 -11.49 -10.32
C MET A 117 -5.67 -12.70 -11.25
N LYS A 118 -6.78 -13.09 -11.91
CA LYS A 118 -6.79 -14.20 -12.89
C LYS A 118 -5.80 -13.95 -14.04
N SER A 119 -5.73 -12.72 -14.56
CA SER A 119 -4.81 -12.35 -15.65
C SER A 119 -3.32 -12.46 -15.29
N ARG A 120 -3.02 -12.51 -13.98
CA ARG A 120 -1.66 -12.67 -13.43
C ARG A 120 -1.43 -14.06 -12.85
N ASN A 121 -2.34 -15.01 -13.08
CA ASN A 121 -2.32 -16.36 -12.51
C ASN A 121 -2.20 -16.36 -10.98
N LEU A 122 -2.84 -15.38 -10.34
CA LEU A 122 -2.93 -15.31 -8.89
C LEU A 122 -4.17 -16.09 -8.43
N GLN A 123 -4.01 -16.84 -7.36
CA GLN A 123 -5.08 -17.55 -6.68
C GLN A 123 -5.03 -17.19 -5.19
N ILE A 124 -6.20 -17.16 -4.56
CA ILE A 124 -6.30 -17.06 -3.11
C ILE A 124 -6.29 -18.50 -2.59
N PHE A 125 -5.48 -18.77 -1.57
CA PHE A 125 -5.49 -20.07 -0.91
C PHE A 125 -6.64 -20.10 0.11
N MET A 126 -7.22 -21.28 0.33
CA MET A 126 -8.37 -21.46 1.25
C MET A 126 -8.08 -20.91 2.65
N GLU A 127 -6.85 -21.07 3.15
CA GLU A 127 -6.44 -20.56 4.45
C GLU A 127 -6.43 -19.02 4.50
N ASP A 128 -6.14 -18.35 3.38
CA ASP A 128 -6.18 -16.90 3.27
C ASP A 128 -7.64 -16.40 3.20
N GLU A 129 -8.54 -17.15 2.54
CA GLU A 129 -9.99 -16.85 2.52
C GLU A 129 -10.59 -16.94 3.92
N ASP A 130 -10.31 -18.02 4.65
CA ASP A 130 -10.76 -18.22 6.04
C ASP A 130 -10.25 -17.08 6.95
N PHE A 131 -8.98 -16.70 6.79
CA PHE A 131 -8.38 -15.60 7.54
C PHE A 131 -9.09 -14.27 7.26
N LEU A 132 -9.35 -13.93 5.99
CA LEU A 132 -10.05 -12.70 5.61
C LEU A 132 -11.49 -12.69 6.11
N ALA A 133 -12.23 -13.79 5.97
CA ALA A 133 -13.60 -13.93 6.45
C ALA A 133 -13.69 -13.74 7.97
N SER A 134 -12.70 -14.22 8.73
CA SER A 134 -12.64 -14.02 10.19
C SER A 134 -12.35 -12.56 10.60
N SER A 135 -11.68 -11.80 9.72
CA SER A 135 -11.28 -10.40 9.97
C SER A 135 -12.37 -9.41 9.57
N PHE A 136 -13.23 -9.79 8.63
CA PHE A 136 -14.38 -9.01 8.15
C PHE A 136 -15.66 -9.85 8.25
N PRO A 137 -16.17 -10.12 9.47
CA PRO A 137 -17.44 -10.83 9.61
C PRO A 137 -18.52 -10.05 8.86
N SER A 138 -19.26 -10.71 7.98
CA SER A 138 -20.39 -10.07 7.30
C SER A 138 -21.38 -9.57 8.36
N GLU A 139 -21.92 -8.36 8.16
CA GLU A 139 -23.08 -7.88 8.92
C GLU A 139 -24.35 -8.65 8.48
N ASP A 140 -24.29 -9.98 8.43
CA ASP A 140 -25.47 -10.80 8.33
C ASP A 140 -25.99 -10.97 9.76
N HIS A 141 -26.82 -10.03 10.23
CA HIS A 141 -27.99 -10.23 11.10
C HIS A 141 -28.54 -8.87 11.56
N LEU A 142 -29.53 -8.34 10.82
CA LEU A 142 -30.75 -7.71 11.36
C LEU A 142 -31.85 -7.62 10.29
#